data_AF-A0A7C3LT31-F1
#
_entry.id   AF-A0A7C3LT31-F1
#
_cell.length_a   1.000
_cell.length_b   1.000
_cell.length_c   1.000
_cell.angle_alpha   90.00
_cell.angle_beta   90.00
_cell.angle_gamma   90.00
#
_symmetry.space_group_name_H-M   'P 1'
#
loop_
_entity.id
_entity.type
_entity.pdbx_description
1 polymer ?
#
loop_
_entity_poly.entity_id
_entity_poly.type
_entity_poly.pdbx_seq_one_letter_code
_entity_poly.pdbx_strand_id
1 'polypeptide(L)'
;MKTSGPKSLMMFAVIFALVAAGCVSAPKPAPVQPVMPPVIYLPPLVMLPLSDRDSRYFKGIPVLFEDGSFKSLKPILKARLALPHLTDAVRDRLRFDLALVDLRLKDPASRLEAEDLLIRLDAFGAPYEIREASGIILSFWKESRHERQTNAELKKKLEQVKKTFRELSTLENSLR
;
A
#
# COMPACT_ATOMS: atom_id res chain seq x y z
N MET A 1 9.53 49.93 -57.10
CA MET A 1 8.38 49.93 -56.16
C MET A 1 7.69 48.58 -56.21
N LYS A 2 7.79 47.76 -55.15
CA LYS A 2 6.75 46.83 -54.71
C LYS A 2 7.14 46.28 -53.34
N THR A 3 6.47 46.84 -52.33
CA THR A 3 6.50 46.43 -50.93
C THR A 3 5.83 45.06 -50.79
N SER A 4 6.52 44.08 -50.22
CA SER A 4 5.94 42.79 -49.82
C SER A 4 6.20 42.60 -48.32
N GLY A 5 5.22 43.04 -47.54
CA GLY A 5 5.17 42.94 -46.07
C GLY A 5 4.98 41.52 -45.53
N PRO A 6 4.83 41.40 -44.20
CA PRO A 6 5.33 40.27 -43.41
C PRO A 6 4.32 39.13 -43.31
N LYS A 7 4.59 38.00 -43.97
CA LYS A 7 3.82 36.75 -43.81
C LYS A 7 4.22 35.93 -42.57
N SER A 8 5.26 36.34 -41.85
CA SER A 8 5.81 35.58 -40.71
C SER A 8 5.10 35.88 -39.38
N LEU A 9 4.47 37.05 -39.24
CA LEU A 9 3.82 37.49 -38.00
C LEU A 9 2.49 36.77 -37.72
N MET A 10 1.79 36.28 -38.76
CA MET A 10 0.53 35.54 -38.58
C MET A 10 0.71 34.12 -38.02
N MET A 11 1.83 33.44 -38.28
CA MET A 11 2.05 32.09 -37.73
C MET A 11 2.37 32.12 -36.22
N PHE A 12 3.09 33.14 -35.75
CA PHE A 12 3.38 33.28 -34.32
C PHE A 12 2.13 33.64 -33.51
N ALA A 13 1.22 34.42 -34.08
CA ALA A 13 -0.04 34.79 -33.40
C ALA A 13 -0.97 33.59 -33.15
N VAL A 14 -0.98 32.59 -34.05
CA VAL A 14 -1.81 31.38 -33.90
C VAL A 14 -1.28 30.46 -32.80
N ILE A 15 0.05 30.36 -32.65
CA ILE A 15 0.66 29.58 -31.57
C ILE A 15 0.45 30.29 -30.22
N PHE A 16 0.56 31.62 -30.18
CA PHE A 16 0.33 32.38 -28.95
C PHE A 16 -1.14 32.32 -28.48
N ALA A 17 -2.11 32.28 -29.40
CA ALA A 17 -3.52 32.11 -29.07
C ALA A 17 -3.84 30.70 -28.52
N LEU A 18 -3.15 29.66 -28.99
CA LEU A 18 -3.28 28.29 -28.47
C LEU A 18 -2.68 28.14 -27.05
N VAL A 19 -1.62 28.89 -26.72
CA VAL A 19 -1.02 28.88 -25.38
C VAL A 19 -1.83 29.72 -24.38
N ALA A 20 -2.41 30.83 -24.82
CA ALA A 20 -3.22 31.70 -23.95
C ALA A 20 -4.59 31.10 -23.57
N ALA A 21 -5.18 30.25 -24.40
CA ALA A 21 -6.45 29.57 -24.10
C ALA A 21 -6.31 28.41 -23.08
N GLY A 22 -5.08 27.97 -22.77
CA GLY A 22 -4.81 26.92 -21.79
C GLY A 22 -4.63 27.41 -20.35
N CYS A 23 -4.58 28.73 -20.12
CA CYS A 23 -4.37 29.34 -18.79
C CYS A 23 -5.67 29.72 -18.08
N VAL A 24 -6.76 28.98 -18.32
CA VAL A 24 -7.86 28.97 -17.34
C VAL A 24 -7.32 28.20 -16.15
N SER A 25 -7.11 28.91 -15.05
CA SER A 25 -6.71 28.34 -13.77
C SER A 25 -7.59 27.15 -13.45
N ALA A 26 -7.09 25.94 -13.69
CA ALA A 26 -7.72 24.73 -13.19
C ALA A 26 -7.88 24.92 -11.67
N PRO A 27 -9.05 24.61 -11.09
CA PRO A 27 -9.24 24.75 -9.66
C PRO A 27 -8.12 23.98 -8.97
N LYS A 28 -7.41 24.70 -8.10
CA LYS A 28 -6.29 24.19 -7.30
C LYS A 28 -6.70 22.81 -6.78
N PRO A 29 -6.05 21.70 -7.19
CA PRO A 29 -6.38 20.42 -6.63
C PRO A 29 -6.20 20.55 -5.12
N ALA A 30 -7.24 20.19 -4.37
CA ALA A 30 -7.18 20.18 -2.92
C ALA A 30 -5.88 19.47 -2.51
N PRO A 31 -5.13 19.97 -1.51
CA PRO A 31 -3.90 19.33 -1.09
C PRO A 31 -4.21 17.85 -0.86
N VAL A 32 -3.55 17.00 -1.64
CA VAL A 32 -3.62 15.55 -1.49
C VAL A 32 -3.26 15.31 -0.03
N GLN A 33 -4.27 14.99 0.78
CA GLN A 33 -4.04 14.64 2.16
C GLN A 33 -2.99 13.55 2.16
N PRO A 34 -1.98 13.59 3.05
CA PRO A 34 -0.96 12.56 3.09
C PRO A 34 -1.68 11.22 3.14
N VAL A 35 -1.54 10.44 2.07
CA VAL A 35 -2.09 9.10 1.95
C VAL A 35 -1.52 8.37 3.16
N MET A 36 -2.36 8.21 4.18
CA MET A 36 -1.96 7.49 5.38
C MET A 36 -1.40 6.15 4.91
N PRO A 37 -0.29 5.68 5.49
CA PRO A 37 0.19 4.34 5.18
C PRO A 37 -1.00 3.41 5.30
N PRO A 38 -1.21 2.47 4.37
CA PRO A 38 -2.41 1.68 4.34
C PRO A 38 -2.61 1.06 5.73
N VAL A 39 -3.61 1.57 6.43
CA VAL A 39 -4.00 1.05 7.73
C VAL A 39 -4.60 -0.29 7.36
N ILE A 40 -3.85 -1.36 7.59
CA ILE A 40 -4.38 -2.70 7.49
C ILE A 40 -5.48 -2.75 8.56
N TYR A 41 -6.73 -2.56 8.13
CA TYR A 41 -7.89 -2.85 8.96
C TYR A 41 -7.92 -4.36 9.08
N LEU A 42 -7.26 -4.82 10.13
CA LEU A 42 -7.33 -6.20 10.54
C LEU A 42 -8.77 -6.42 10.97
N PRO A 43 -9.49 -7.40 10.39
CA PRO A 43 -10.81 -7.72 10.87
C PRO A 43 -10.74 -7.97 12.39
N PRO A 44 -11.78 -7.61 13.16
CA PRO A 44 -11.84 -7.99 14.56
C PRO A 44 -11.60 -9.48 14.68
N LEU A 45 -10.92 -9.90 15.75
CA LEU A 45 -10.64 -11.31 16.03
C LEU A 45 -11.90 -12.13 15.77
N VAL A 46 -11.92 -12.91 14.69
CA VAL A 46 -13.06 -13.76 14.35
C VAL A 46 -13.11 -14.91 15.34
N MET A 47 -13.82 -14.73 16.45
CA MET A 47 -13.96 -15.77 17.46
C MET A 47 -15.04 -16.73 16.98
N LEU A 48 -14.65 -17.80 16.29
CA LEU A 48 -15.49 -18.99 16.20
C LEU A 48 -15.81 -19.47 17.63
N PRO A 49 -16.98 -20.07 17.86
CA PRO A 49 -17.26 -20.75 19.13
C PRO A 49 -16.28 -21.92 19.28
N LEU A 50 -15.18 -21.67 19.99
CA LEU A 50 -14.20 -22.68 20.36
C LEU A 50 -14.73 -23.48 21.56
N SER A 51 -14.30 -24.73 21.67
CA SER A 51 -14.51 -25.48 22.91
C SER A 51 -13.83 -24.75 24.10
N ASP A 52 -14.36 -24.91 25.32
CA ASP A 52 -13.74 -24.34 26.53
C ASP A 52 -12.28 -24.77 26.71
N ARG A 53 -11.93 -25.96 26.19
CA ARG A 53 -10.56 -26.48 26.18
C ARG A 53 -9.65 -25.71 25.22
N ASP A 54 -10.18 -25.21 24.11
CA ASP A 54 -9.41 -24.53 23.07
C ASP A 54 -9.30 -23.02 23.33
N SER A 55 -10.30 -22.42 23.95
CA SER A 55 -10.31 -20.99 24.31
C SER A 55 -9.15 -20.60 25.24
N ARG A 56 -8.65 -21.54 26.06
CA ARG A 56 -7.50 -21.33 26.95
C ARG A 56 -6.23 -20.91 26.19
N TYR A 57 -6.05 -21.36 24.94
CA TYR A 57 -4.92 -20.98 24.10
C TYR A 57 -5.02 -19.55 23.58
N PHE A 58 -6.13 -18.86 23.80
CA PHE A 58 -6.34 -17.48 23.39
C PHE A 58 -6.42 -16.49 24.55
N LYS A 59 -6.35 -16.98 25.80
CA LYS A 59 -6.42 -16.13 27.00
C LYS A 59 -5.37 -14.99 26.94
N GLY A 60 -5.82 -13.75 27.08
CA GLY A 60 -4.97 -12.56 27.07
C GLY A 60 -4.41 -12.12 25.71
N ILE A 61 -4.59 -12.90 24.63
CA ILE A 61 -4.20 -12.46 23.27
C ILE A 61 -5.03 -11.24 22.83
N PRO A 62 -6.38 -11.23 22.96
CA PRO A 62 -7.19 -10.09 22.54
C PRO A 62 -6.75 -8.77 23.20
N VAL A 63 -6.51 -8.79 24.51
CA VAL A 63 -6.06 -7.63 25.29
C VAL A 63 -4.73 -7.10 24.74
N LEU A 64 -3.73 -7.96 24.57
CA LEU A 64 -2.42 -7.54 24.04
C LEU A 64 -2.50 -7.04 22.59
N PHE A 65 -3.46 -7.54 21.82
CA PHE A 65 -3.69 -7.12 20.45
C PHE A 65 -4.34 -5.73 20.39
N GLU A 66 -5.36 -5.49 21.23
CA GLU A 66 -6.03 -4.19 21.40
C GLU A 66 -5.07 -3.13 21.94
N ASP A 67 -4.24 -3.50 22.92
CA ASP A 67 -3.20 -2.63 23.51
C ASP A 67 -2.03 -2.35 22.54
N GLY A 68 -2.00 -2.97 21.36
CA GLY A 68 -0.93 -2.81 20.38
C GLY A 68 0.43 -3.34 20.83
N SER A 69 0.46 -4.22 21.83
CA SER A 69 1.66 -4.79 22.45
C SER A 69 2.29 -5.90 21.60
N PHE A 70 2.44 -5.66 20.29
CA PHE A 70 2.84 -6.64 19.27
C PHE A 70 4.21 -7.27 19.51
N LYS A 71 5.17 -6.51 20.07
CA LYS A 71 6.51 -7.01 20.40
C LYS A 71 6.47 -8.10 21.47
N SER A 72 5.58 -7.95 22.45
CA SER A 72 5.36 -8.92 23.53
C SER A 72 4.44 -10.05 23.09
N LEU A 73 3.50 -9.77 22.18
CA LEU A 73 2.55 -10.75 21.67
C LEU A 73 3.22 -11.79 20.76
N LYS A 74 4.17 -11.40 19.90
CA LYS A 74 4.90 -12.30 19.00
C LYS A 74 5.53 -13.51 19.70
N PRO A 75 6.34 -13.38 20.77
CA PRO A 75 6.90 -14.53 21.47
C PRO A 75 5.84 -15.38 22.17
N ILE A 76 4.74 -14.77 22.67
CA ILE A 76 3.64 -15.51 23.28
C ILE A 76 2.94 -16.40 22.25
N LEU A 77 2.66 -15.89 21.05
CA LEU A 77 2.06 -16.65 19.96
C LEU A 77 2.97 -17.82 19.53
N LYS A 78 4.28 -17.57 19.39
CA LYS A 78 5.26 -18.63 19.09
C LYS A 78 5.31 -19.70 20.17
N ALA A 79 5.29 -19.32 21.45
CA ALA A 79 5.27 -20.25 22.57
C ALA A 79 4.00 -21.12 22.57
N ARG A 80 2.84 -20.53 22.25
CA ARG A 80 1.57 -21.28 22.16
C ARG A 80 1.53 -22.22 20.98
N LEU A 81 2.06 -21.81 19.82
CA LEU A 81 2.19 -22.67 18.65
C LEU A 81 3.11 -23.88 18.88
N ALA A 82 4.05 -23.78 19.82
CA ALA A 82 4.95 -24.89 20.20
C ALA A 82 4.29 -25.91 21.15
N LEU A 83 3.08 -25.65 21.65
CA LEU A 83 2.40 -26.58 22.56
C LEU A 83 1.97 -27.86 21.83
N PRO A 84 2.12 -29.04 22.46
CA PRO A 84 1.64 -30.29 21.88
C PRO A 84 0.11 -30.36 21.91
N HIS A 85 -0.47 -31.18 21.03
CA HIS A 85 -1.91 -31.47 20.96
C HIS A 85 -2.83 -30.27 20.65
N LEU A 86 -2.34 -29.29 19.89
CA LEU A 86 -3.22 -28.28 19.29
C LEU A 86 -4.08 -28.93 18.20
N THR A 87 -5.39 -28.68 18.25
CA THR A 87 -6.27 -28.95 17.11
C THR A 87 -5.84 -28.09 15.92
N ASP A 88 -6.11 -28.56 14.70
CA ASP A 88 -5.70 -27.83 13.50
C ASP A 88 -6.35 -26.44 13.43
N ALA A 89 -7.62 -26.32 13.82
CA ALA A 89 -8.33 -25.04 13.91
C ALA A 89 -7.65 -24.03 14.85
N VAL A 90 -7.21 -24.48 16.04
CA VAL A 90 -6.48 -23.62 17.00
C VAL A 90 -5.11 -23.24 16.43
N ARG A 91 -4.41 -24.19 15.80
CA ARG A 91 -3.11 -23.95 15.19
C ARG A 91 -3.19 -22.91 14.07
N ASP A 92 -4.17 -23.05 13.19
CA ASP A 92 -4.35 -22.14 12.06
C ASP A 92 -4.76 -20.75 12.53
N ARG A 93 -5.55 -20.65 13.60
CA ARG A 93 -5.84 -19.36 14.20
C ARG A 93 -4.62 -18.70 14.83
N LEU A 94 -3.83 -19.43 15.62
CA LEU A 94 -2.60 -18.88 16.19
C LEU A 94 -1.60 -18.45 15.10
N ARG A 95 -1.54 -19.18 13.97
CA ARG A 95 -0.75 -18.80 12.79
C ARG A 95 -1.28 -17.54 12.14
N PHE A 96 -2.59 -17.41 12.00
CA PHE A 96 -3.23 -16.21 11.48
C PHE A 96 -2.90 -15.00 12.36
N ASP A 97 -3.12 -15.09 13.67
CA ASP A 97 -2.82 -14.02 14.62
C ASP A 97 -1.31 -13.64 14.58
N LEU A 98 -0.42 -14.62 14.42
CA LEU A 98 1.02 -14.39 14.26
C LEU A 98 1.32 -13.61 12.98
N ALA A 99 0.72 -14.00 11.85
CA ALA A 99 0.87 -13.28 10.60
C ALA A 99 0.43 -11.82 10.77
N LEU A 100 -0.70 -11.55 11.42
CA LEU A 100 -1.18 -10.20 11.69
C LEU A 100 -0.18 -9.37 12.52
N VAL A 101 0.40 -9.97 13.56
CA VAL A 101 1.44 -9.33 14.39
C VAL A 101 2.67 -9.00 13.56
N ASP A 102 3.12 -9.93 12.72
CA ASP A 102 4.26 -9.73 11.84
C ASP A 102 4.01 -8.59 10.83
N LEU A 103 2.77 -8.44 10.35
CA LEU A 103 2.39 -7.30 9.50
C LEU A 103 2.51 -5.96 10.23
N ARG A 104 2.10 -5.95 11.51
CA ARG A 104 2.09 -4.75 12.35
C ARG A 104 3.49 -4.30 12.76
N LEU A 105 4.42 -5.23 12.96
CA LEU A 105 5.80 -4.93 13.34
C LEU A 105 6.63 -4.32 12.21
N LYS A 106 6.16 -4.37 10.95
CA LYS A 106 6.76 -3.74 9.76
C LYS A 106 8.22 -4.13 9.48
N ASP A 107 8.69 -5.23 10.04
CA ASP A 107 10.00 -5.80 9.73
C ASP A 107 9.96 -6.51 8.37
N PRO A 108 10.88 -6.23 7.42
CA PRO A 108 10.86 -6.83 6.09
C PRO A 108 10.89 -8.37 6.09
N ALA A 109 11.67 -8.98 6.99
CA ALA A 109 11.75 -10.44 7.09
C ALA A 109 10.45 -11.04 7.61
N SER A 110 9.93 -10.48 8.71
CA SER A 110 8.64 -10.87 9.29
C SER A 110 7.48 -10.70 8.30
N ARG A 111 7.54 -9.69 7.42
CA ARG A 111 6.52 -9.47 6.39
C ARG A 111 6.45 -10.60 5.37
N LEU A 112 7.59 -11.13 4.93
CA LEU A 112 7.64 -12.25 3.98
C LEU A 112 7.11 -13.53 4.63
N GLU A 113 7.50 -13.80 5.88
CA GLU A 113 6.98 -14.93 6.65
C GLU A 113 5.45 -14.86 6.79
N ALA A 114 4.92 -13.67 7.05
CA ALA A 114 3.48 -13.47 7.14
C ALA A 114 2.76 -13.62 5.80
N GLU A 115 3.35 -13.20 4.68
CA GLU A 115 2.79 -13.43 3.35
C GLU A 115 2.64 -14.93 3.08
N ASP A 116 3.71 -15.69 3.33
CA ASP A 116 3.71 -17.15 3.14
C ASP A 116 2.68 -17.84 4.03
N LEU A 117 2.57 -17.43 5.29
CA LEU A 117 1.54 -17.95 6.20
C LEU A 117 0.12 -17.66 5.70
N LEU A 118 -0.16 -16.44 5.24
CA LEU A 118 -1.48 -16.07 4.73
C LEU A 118 -1.83 -16.84 3.45
N ILE A 119 -0.87 -17.05 2.54
CA ILE A 119 -1.08 -17.84 1.31
C ILE A 119 -1.45 -19.29 1.67
N ARG A 120 -0.78 -19.88 2.67
CA ARG A 120 -1.09 -21.25 3.12
C ARG A 120 -2.48 -21.34 3.75
N LEU A 121 -2.86 -20.33 4.54
CA LEU A 121 -4.17 -20.25 5.20
C LEU A 121 -5.31 -19.97 4.20
N ASP A 122 -5.02 -19.33 3.07
CA ASP A 122 -5.99 -19.12 1.99
C ASP A 122 -6.26 -20.43 1.20
N ALA A 123 -5.25 -21.27 1.04
CA ALA A 123 -5.31 -22.42 0.12
C ALA A 123 -5.85 -23.74 0.72
N PHE A 124 -5.84 -23.95 2.04
CA PHE A 124 -6.07 -25.27 2.64
C PHE A 124 -6.85 -25.20 3.95
N GLY A 125 -7.88 -26.04 4.10
CA GLY A 125 -8.37 -26.65 5.37
C GLY A 125 -8.73 -25.74 6.56
N ALA A 126 -8.39 -24.47 6.49
CA ALA A 126 -8.54 -23.48 7.51
C ALA A 126 -10.02 -23.08 7.60
N PRO A 127 -10.46 -22.64 8.79
CA PRO A 127 -11.79 -22.09 8.96
C PRO A 127 -12.10 -21.01 7.93
N TYR A 128 -13.36 -20.98 7.47
CA TYR A 128 -13.83 -20.11 6.39
C TYR A 128 -13.43 -18.65 6.61
N GLU A 129 -13.57 -18.17 7.84
CA GLU A 129 -13.33 -16.78 8.22
C GLU A 129 -11.84 -16.42 8.17
N ILE A 130 -10.96 -17.37 8.49
CA ILE A 130 -9.50 -17.19 8.38
C ILE A 130 -9.11 -17.13 6.91
N ARG A 131 -9.67 -18.02 6.09
CA ARG A 131 -9.43 -18.04 4.64
C ARG A 131 -9.88 -16.73 3.99
N GLU A 132 -11.11 -16.32 4.24
CA GLU A 132 -11.67 -15.08 3.69
C GLU A 132 -10.84 -13.85 4.10
N ALA A 133 -10.51 -13.73 5.39
CA ALA A 133 -9.67 -12.65 5.88
C ALA A 133 -8.27 -12.67 5.26
N SER A 134 -7.67 -13.85 5.09
CA SER A 134 -6.36 -14.02 4.46
C SER A 134 -6.38 -13.56 3.00
N GLY A 135 -7.39 -13.98 2.24
CA GLY A 135 -7.58 -13.55 0.84
C GLY A 135 -7.76 -12.04 0.68
N ILE A 136 -8.51 -11.40 1.59
CA ILE A 136 -8.67 -9.93 1.62
C ILE A 136 -7.32 -9.25 1.87
N ILE A 137 -6.55 -9.70 2.87
CA ILE A 137 -5.24 -9.09 3.19
C ILE A 137 -4.26 -9.25 2.03
N LEU A 138 -4.22 -10.43 1.40
CA LEU A 138 -3.34 -10.72 0.27
C LEU A 138 -3.70 -9.89 -0.97
N SER A 139 -4.99 -9.75 -1.29
CA SER A 139 -5.44 -8.92 -2.42
C SER A 139 -5.05 -7.46 -2.24
N PHE A 140 -5.28 -6.92 -1.04
CA PHE A 140 -4.88 -5.56 -0.67
C PHE A 140 -3.36 -5.33 -0.81
N TRP A 141 -2.55 -6.32 -0.46
CA TRP A 141 -1.10 -6.24 -0.63
C TRP A 141 -0.67 -6.24 -2.08
N LYS A 142 -1.29 -7.08 -2.90
CA LYS A 142 -1.03 -7.11 -4.34
C LYS A 142 -1.33 -5.75 -4.96
N GLU A 143 -2.46 -5.16 -4.61
CA GLU A 143 -2.84 -3.81 -5.04
C GLU A 143 -1.84 -2.76 -4.55
N SER A 144 -1.51 -2.74 -3.25
CA SER A 144 -0.53 -1.78 -2.71
C SER A 144 0.85 -1.89 -3.37
N ARG A 145 1.28 -3.11 -3.74
CA ARG A 145 2.53 -3.32 -4.48
C ARG A 145 2.44 -2.75 -5.89
N HIS A 146 1.33 -2.99 -6.58
CA HIS A 146 1.08 -2.45 -7.91
C HIS A 146 1.09 -0.92 -7.88
N GLU A 147 0.38 -0.29 -6.95
CA GLU A 147 0.36 1.17 -6.79
C GLU A 147 1.73 1.76 -6.51
N ARG A 148 2.57 1.10 -5.69
CA ARG A 148 3.94 1.54 -5.41
C ARG A 148 4.82 1.49 -6.66
N GLN A 149 4.66 0.45 -7.47
CA GLN A 149 5.38 0.32 -8.75
C GLN A 149 4.96 1.44 -9.71
N THR A 150 3.65 1.65 -9.86
CA THR A 150 3.09 2.73 -10.69
C THR A 150 3.56 4.10 -10.23
N ASN A 151 3.54 4.37 -8.92
CA ASN A 151 4.06 5.61 -8.35
C ASN A 151 5.56 5.80 -8.56
N ALA A 152 6.36 4.73 -8.48
CA ALA A 152 7.79 4.81 -8.77
C ALA A 152 8.05 5.14 -10.24
N GLU A 153 7.26 4.59 -11.17
CA GLU A 153 7.33 4.92 -12.59
C GLU A 153 6.92 6.38 -12.85
N LEU A 154 5.82 6.84 -12.27
CA LEU A 154 5.36 8.22 -12.37
C LEU A 154 6.39 9.21 -11.83
N LYS A 155 7.05 8.90 -10.70
CA LYS A 155 8.15 9.71 -10.16
C LYS A 155 9.32 9.80 -11.13
N LYS A 156 9.70 8.70 -11.79
CA LYS A 156 10.76 8.72 -12.81
C LYS A 156 10.39 9.60 -14.00
N LYS A 157 9.16 9.49 -14.51
CA LYS A 157 8.65 10.35 -15.61
C LYS A 157 8.64 11.82 -15.20
N LEU A 158 8.23 12.12 -13.96
CA LEU A 158 8.21 13.49 -13.43
C LEU A 158 9.61 14.09 -13.32
N GLU A 159 10.62 13.31 -12.90
CA GLU A 159 12.01 13.75 -12.90
C GLU A 159 12.56 13.98 -14.32
N GLN A 160 12.16 13.17 -15.30
CA GLN A 160 12.49 13.43 -16.71
C GLN A 160 11.89 14.75 -17.20
N VAL A 161 10.62 15.02 -16.89
CA VAL A 161 9.96 16.29 -17.23
C VAL A 161 10.65 17.48 -16.56
N LYS A 162 11.03 17.38 -15.28
CA LYS A 162 11.81 18.44 -14.62
C LYS A 162 13.15 18.68 -15.32
N LYS A 163 13.82 17.62 -15.78
CA LYS A 163 15.08 17.73 -16.51
C LYS A 163 14.89 18.47 -17.83
N THR A 164 13.88 18.11 -18.62
CA THR A 164 13.62 18.80 -19.90
C THR A 164 13.24 20.27 -19.71
N PHE A 165 12.47 20.61 -18.66
CA PHE A 165 12.19 22.00 -18.32
C PHE A 165 13.45 22.80 -17.96
N ARG A 166 14.39 22.20 -17.22
CA ARG A 166 15.68 22.82 -16.92
C ARG A 166 16.50 23.04 -18.18
N GLU A 167 16.56 22.05 -19.07
CA GLU A 167 17.26 22.15 -20.35
C GLU A 167 16.66 23.26 -21.24
N LEU A 168 15.32 23.33 -21.33
CA LEU A 168 14.64 24.41 -22.07
C LEU A 168 14.93 25.79 -21.48
N SER A 169 14.92 25.94 -20.15
CA SER A 169 15.26 27.20 -19.49
C SER A 169 16.71 27.61 -19.71
N THR A 170 17.67 26.66 -19.69
CA THR A 170 19.06 26.95 -20.02
C THR A 170 19.22 27.39 -21.48
N LEU A 171 18.45 26.78 -22.38
CA LEU A 171 18.49 27.10 -23.81
C LEU A 171 17.89 28.49 -24.08
N GLU A 172 16.77 28.83 -23.45
CA GLU A 172 16.18 30.18 -23.48
C GLU A 172 17.14 31.25 -22.95
N ASN A 173 17.83 30.97 -21.84
CA ASN A 173 18.81 31.90 -21.28
C ASN A 173 20.06 32.06 -22.17
N SER A 174 20.42 31.05 -22.95
CA SER A 174 21.56 31.12 -23.88
C SER A 174 21.24 31.86 -25.19
N LEU A 175 19.95 32.00 -25.52
CA LEU A 175 19.46 32.69 -26.71
C LEU A 175 19.14 34.19 -26.46
N ARG A 176 19.13 34.63 -25.20
CA ARG A 176 19.07 36.04 -24.79
C ARG A 176 20.45 36.65 -24.73
#